data_AF-A0A7W0GVL2-F1
#
_entry.id   AF-A0A7W0GVL2-F1
#
_cell.length_a   1.000
_cell.length_b   1.000
_cell.length_c   1.000
_cell.angle_alpha   90.00
_cell.angle_beta   90.00
_cell.angle_gamma   90.00
#
_symmetry.space_group_name_H-M   'P 1'
#
loop_
_entity.id
_entity.type
_entity.pdbx_description
1 polymer ?
#
loop_
_entity_poly.entity_id
_entity_poly.type
_entity_poly.pdbx_seq_one_letter_code
_entity_poly.pdbx_strand_id
1 'polypeptide(L)' 'MIAVVDYGVNNLLSVVRALAAGGHTATLTTDPDTVRGAERVVMPGVGHFGQAARTLERSGLG' A
#
# COMPACT_ATOMS: atom_id res chain seq x y z
N MET A 1 10.46 1.39 -13.19
CA MET A 1 9.15 0.77 -12.85
C MET A 1 8.99 0.65 -11.33
N ILE A 2 7.81 0.96 -10.80
CA ILE A 2 7.50 0.95 -9.34
C ILE A 2 6.72 -0.31 -8.99
N ALA A 3 7.20 -1.11 -8.04
CA ALA A 3 6.41 -2.21 -7.48
C ALA A 3 5.56 -1.72 -6.31
N VAL A 4 4.26 -1.97 -6.34
CA VAL A 4 3.35 -1.75 -5.22
C VAL A 4 3.09 -3.11 -4.58
N VAL A 5 3.48 -3.28 -3.33
CA VAL A 5 3.33 -4.56 -2.64
C VAL A 5 1.88 -4.73 -2.20
N ASP A 6 1.21 -5.76 -2.70
CA ASP A 6 -0.07 -6.20 -2.19
C ASP A 6 0.15 -7.15 -1.01
N TYR A 7 -0.22 -6.69 0.18
CA TYR A 7 -0.16 -7.48 1.41
C TYR A 7 -1.55 -7.67 2.05
N GLY A 8 -2.62 -7.63 1.23
CA GLY A 8 -4.00 -7.89 1.66
C GLY A 8 -4.75 -6.65 2.13
N VAL A 9 -4.36 -5.46 1.66
CA VAL A 9 -4.95 -4.20 2.08
C VAL A 9 -6.02 -3.72 1.11
N ASN A 10 -7.11 -3.15 1.62
CA ASN A 10 -8.06 -2.43 0.78
C ASN A 10 -7.43 -1.14 0.23
N ASN A 11 -7.85 -0.72 -0.98
CA ASN A 11 -7.48 0.54 -1.66
C ASN A 11 -6.12 0.59 -2.39
N LEU A 12 -5.49 -0.56 -2.67
CA LEU A 12 -4.22 -0.63 -3.42
C LEU A 12 -4.33 -0.09 -4.86
N LEU A 13 -5.48 -0.30 -5.50
CA LEU A 13 -5.73 0.17 -6.86
C LEU A 13 -5.69 1.71 -6.96
N SER A 14 -6.09 2.43 -5.92
CA SER A 14 -6.00 3.90 -5.89
C SER A 14 -4.57 4.39 -5.82
N VAL A 15 -3.68 3.66 -5.12
CA VAL A 15 -2.24 3.97 -5.07
C VAL A 15 -1.62 3.79 -6.46
N VAL A 16 -1.93 2.69 -7.14
CA VAL A 16 -1.49 2.45 -8.52
C VAL A 16 -1.98 3.55 -9.46
N ARG A 17 -3.25 3.95 -9.35
CA ARG A 17 -3.83 5.05 -10.14
C ARG A 17 -3.17 6.41 -9.86
N ALA A 18 -2.88 6.72 -8.61
CA ALA A 18 -2.19 7.96 -8.23
C ALA A 18 -0.77 8.01 -8.81
N LEU A 19 -0.05 6.89 -8.78
CA LEU A 19 1.28 6.77 -9.40
C LEU A 19 1.20 6.92 -10.93
N ALA A 20 0.21 6.29 -11.56
CA ALA A 20 -0.02 6.42 -13.01
C ALA A 20 -0.37 7.86 -13.41
N ALA A 21 -1.20 8.56 -12.62
CA ALA A 21 -1.53 9.96 -12.84
C ALA A 21 -0.31 10.89 -12.73
N GLY A 22 0.69 10.51 -11.91
CA GLY A 22 1.98 11.19 -11.83
C GLY A 22 2.96 10.85 -12.96
N GLY A 23 2.55 10.06 -13.95
CA GLY A 23 3.40 9.63 -15.07
C GLY A 23 4.34 8.47 -14.73
N HIS A 24 4.11 7.77 -13.62
CA HIS A 24 4.92 6.62 -13.22
C HIS A 24 4.22 5.29 -13.49
N THR A 25 4.94 4.35 -14.10
CA THR A 25 4.47 2.97 -14.25
C THR A 25 4.59 2.25 -12.91
N ALA A 26 3.44 1.84 -12.37
CA ALA A 26 3.33 1.09 -11.12
C ALA A 26 2.64 -0.26 -11.34
N THR A 27 3.21 -1.32 -10.79
CA THR A 27 2.68 -2.68 -10.88
C THR A 27 2.34 -3.16 -9.48
N LEU A 28 1.07 -3.52 -9.26
CA LEU A 28 0.65 -4.21 -8.05
C LEU A 28 1.14 -5.66 -8.10
N THR A 29 1.85 -6.11 -7.07
CA THR A 29 2.42 -7.46 -7.03
C THR A 29 2.44 -8.03 -5.62
N THR A 30 2.21 -9.34 -5.52
CA THR A 30 2.46 -10.17 -4.32
C THR A 30 3.75 -10.98 -4.45
N ASP A 31 4.40 -10.93 -5.62
CA ASP A 31 5.57 -11.75 -5.93
C ASP A 31 6.88 -11.04 -5.49
N PRO A 32 7.68 -11.68 -4.61
CA PRO A 32 8.96 -11.15 -4.17
C PRO A 32 9.96 -10.90 -5.31
N ASP A 33 9.93 -11.68 -6.38
CA ASP A 33 10.88 -11.51 -7.49
C ASP A 33 10.57 -10.25 -8.30
N THR A 34 9.29 -9.95 -8.51
CA THR A 34 8.84 -8.67 -9.08
C THR A 34 9.30 -7.48 -8.22
N VAL A 35 9.27 -7.61 -6.89
CA VAL A 35 9.74 -6.55 -5.97
C VAL A 35 11.26 -6.37 -6.05
N ARG A 36 12.03 -7.46 -6.12
CA ARG A 36 13.50 -7.43 -6.26
C ARG A 36 13.96 -6.80 -7.57
N GLY A 37 13.19 -6.99 -8.64
CA GLY A 37 13.48 -6.40 -9.95
C GLY A 37 13.02 -4.95 -10.13
N ALA A 38 12.30 -4.37 -9.16
CA ALA A 38 11.76 -3.02 -9.29
C ALA A 38 12.80 -1.94 -8.96
N GLU A 39 12.77 -0.83 -9.72
CA GLU A 39 13.62 0.34 -9.44
C GLU A 39 13.23 1.04 -8.14
N ARG A 40 11.94 0.99 -7.79
CA ARG A 40 11.40 1.55 -6.56
C ARG A 40 10.28 0.64 -6.05
N VAL A 41 10.16 0.55 -4.74
CA VAL A 41 9.12 -0.22 -4.07
C VAL A 41 8.26 0.73 -3.24
N VAL A 42 6.94 0.61 -3.39
CA VAL A 42 5.94 1.31 -2.60
C VAL A 42 5.26 0.27 -1.72
N MET A 43 5.37 0.47 -0.41
CA MET A 43 4.65 -0.32 0.59
C MET A 43 3.44 0.51 1.06
N PRO A 44 2.24 0.28 0.52
CA PRO A 44 1.09 1.13 0.79
C PRO A 44 0.62 0.94 2.23
N GLY A 45 0.84 1.91 3.10
CA GLY A 45 0.39 1.84 4.49
C GLY A 45 -1.13 1.92 4.60
N VAL A 46 -1.72 1.09 5.48
CA VAL A 46 -3.07 1.38 5.99
C VAL A 46 -3.02 2.73 6.71
N GLY A 47 -3.53 3.79 6.07
CA GLY A 47 -3.83 5.07 6.73
C GLY A 47 -4.82 4.94 7.91
N HIS A 48 -5.18 3.71 8.29
CA HIS A 48 -6.04 3.37 9.41
C HIS A 48 -5.30 2.86 10.64
N PHE A 49 -3.96 2.77 10.71
CA PHE A 49 -3.34 2.40 12.00
C PHE A 49 -3.71 3.42 13.10
N GLY A 50 -3.65 4.72 12.79
CA GLY A 50 -4.10 5.77 13.70
C GLY A 50 -5.63 5.76 13.94
N GLN A 51 -6.43 5.39 12.95
CA GLN A 51 -7.89 5.32 13.10
C GLN A 51 -8.34 4.07 13.86
N ALA A 52 -7.64 2.95 13.67
CA ALA A 52 -7.81 1.68 14.38
C ALA A 52 -7.34 1.83 15.83
N ALA A 53 -6.18 2.45 16.08
CA ALA A 53 -5.71 2.79 17.43
C ALA A 53 -6.72 3.70 18.17
N ARG A 54 -7.17 4.78 17.52
CA ARG A 54 -8.24 5.64 18.08
C ARG A 54 -9.58 4.92 18.27
N THR A 55 -9.83 3.84 17.54
CA THR A 55 -11.06 3.04 17.67
C THR A 55 -10.92 1.99 18.75
N LEU A 56 -9.73 1.40 18.92
CA LEU A 56 -9.35 0.52 20.02
C LEU A 56 -9.43 1.25 21.37
N GLU A 57 -8.78 2.42 21.49
CA GLU A 57 -8.87 3.29 22.66
C GLU A 57 -10.33 3.67 23.00
N ARG A 58 -11.10 4.09 21.99
CA ARG A 58 -12.53 4.43 22.18
C ARG A 58 -13.42 3.22 22.52
N SER A 59 -13.03 2.02 22.12
CA SER A 59 -13.79 0.79 22.37
C SER A 59 -13.45 0.13 23.72
N GLY A 60 -12.48 0.66 24.46
CA GLY A 60 -12.03 0.11 25.75
C GLY A 60 -11.22 -1.18 25.61
N LEU A 61 -10.74 -1.49 24.41
CA LEU A 61 -9.94 -2.68 24.08
C LEU A 61 -8.45 -2.36 23.88
N GLY A 62 -8.04 -1.10 24.09
CA GLY A 62 -6.67 -0.60 23.96
C GLY A 62 -6.09 -0.18 25.30
#